data_AF-A0A7C2NXJ0-F1
#
_entry.id   AF-A0A7C2NXJ0-F1
#
_cell.length_a   1.000
_cell.length_b   1.000
_cell.length_c   1.000
_cell.angle_alpha   90.00
_cell.angle_beta   90.00
_cell.angle_gamma   90.00
#
_symmetry.space_group_name_H-M   'P 1'
#
loop_
_entity.id
_entity.type
_entity.pdbx_description
1 polymer ?
#
loop_
_entity_poly.entity_id
_entity_poly.type
_entity_poly.pdbx_seq_one_letter_code
_entity_poly.pdbx_strand_id
1 'polypeptide(L)'
;MKNSEWTDLQRLWKSSPPYPAPVAEELERLARRRKWQAIELAAGSVVGLAGLAVGITLILRGDAFSIFAGTAACVFVAVITALSSWAWLAPQPRADEAVSRALAEARRNARAGVRHAASMIWATVAGMLFTAAMALARGFLTIEANLGGFVVIGAVQLMLAAWLALAFRYYQTRSAALARLDAIAGALEE
;
A
#
# COMPACT_ATOMS: atom_id res chain seq x y z
N MET A 1 5.06 -7.10 -19.98
CA MET A 1 6.34 -7.77 -20.22
C MET A 1 6.13 -9.26 -20.09
N LYS A 2 6.49 -10.04 -21.12
CA LYS A 2 6.34 -11.51 -21.15
C LYS A 2 7.41 -12.16 -20.24
N ASN A 3 7.17 -13.40 -19.79
CA ASN A 3 8.14 -14.14 -18.95
C ASN A 3 9.48 -14.39 -19.68
N SER A 4 9.49 -14.48 -21.00
CA SER A 4 10.70 -14.60 -21.82
C SER A 4 11.58 -13.34 -21.72
N GLU A 5 10.99 -12.16 -21.94
CA GLU A 5 11.67 -10.85 -21.85
C GLU A 5 12.29 -10.61 -20.47
N TRP A 6 11.66 -11.10 -19.41
CA TRP A 6 12.17 -11.04 -18.04
C TRP A 6 13.45 -11.87 -17.84
N THR A 7 13.46 -13.08 -18.40
CA THR A 7 14.57 -14.02 -18.25
C THR A 7 15.79 -13.50 -19.01
N ASP A 8 15.57 -12.91 -20.19
CA ASP A 8 16.61 -12.30 -21.01
C ASP A 8 17.22 -11.05 -20.34
N LEU A 9 16.40 -10.19 -19.74
CA LEU A 9 16.89 -9.03 -18.98
C LEU A 9 17.70 -9.44 -17.75
N GLN A 10 17.26 -10.46 -17.00
CA GLN A 10 18.06 -10.99 -15.88
C GLN A 10 19.39 -11.58 -16.35
N ARG A 11 19.41 -12.25 -17.50
CA ARG A 11 20.62 -12.86 -18.06
C ARG A 11 21.63 -11.81 -18.52
N LEU A 12 21.17 -10.83 -19.31
CA LEU A 12 21.98 -9.71 -19.79
C LEU A 12 22.58 -8.89 -18.65
N TRP A 13 21.84 -8.75 -17.57
CA TRP A 13 22.28 -7.99 -16.42
C TRP A 13 23.24 -8.76 -15.49
N LYS A 14 23.04 -10.07 -15.32
CA LYS A 14 24.00 -10.94 -14.63
C LYS A 14 25.33 -11.09 -15.39
N SER A 15 25.32 -10.90 -16.70
CA SER A 15 26.52 -11.04 -17.54
C SER A 15 27.34 -9.76 -17.73
N SER A 16 26.87 -8.58 -17.28
CA SER A 16 27.63 -7.32 -17.38
C SER A 16 28.34 -6.98 -16.06
N PRO A 17 29.69 -7.01 -16.00
CA PRO A 17 30.43 -6.41 -14.89
C PRO A 17 30.68 -4.90 -15.15
N PRO A 18 30.78 -4.01 -14.13
CA PRO A 18 30.92 -4.26 -12.71
C PRO A 18 29.91 -3.49 -11.82
N TYR A 19 28.59 -3.50 -12.04
CA TYR A 19 27.62 -2.85 -11.13
C TYR A 19 26.20 -3.46 -11.23
N PRO A 20 25.35 -3.46 -10.18
CA PRO A 20 25.61 -4.09 -8.88
C PRO A 20 24.41 -4.97 -8.41
N ALA A 21 24.65 -5.82 -7.41
CA ALA A 21 23.66 -6.68 -6.73
C ALA A 21 22.25 -6.07 -6.44
N PRO A 22 22.07 -4.77 -6.05
CA PRO A 22 20.75 -4.24 -5.69
C PRO A 22 19.74 -4.19 -6.84
N VAL A 23 20.17 -4.09 -8.10
CA VAL A 23 19.24 -4.11 -9.24
C VAL A 23 18.70 -5.54 -9.44
N ALA A 24 19.58 -6.54 -9.38
CA ALA A 24 19.18 -7.95 -9.47
C ALA A 24 18.26 -8.36 -8.31
N GLU A 25 18.55 -7.90 -7.08
CA GLU A 25 17.72 -8.16 -5.90
C GLU A 25 16.32 -7.57 -6.05
N GLU A 26 16.21 -6.34 -6.56
CA GLU A 26 14.91 -5.68 -6.76
C GLU A 26 14.11 -6.33 -7.89
N LEU A 27 14.79 -6.82 -8.93
CA LEU A 27 14.18 -7.64 -9.97
C LEU A 27 13.66 -8.97 -9.41
N GLU A 28 14.44 -9.72 -8.62
CA GLU A 28 13.94 -10.96 -8.00
C GLU A 28 12.76 -10.72 -7.06
N ARG A 29 12.77 -9.62 -6.29
CA ARG A 29 11.63 -9.21 -5.47
C ARG A 29 10.38 -8.95 -6.30
N LEU A 30 10.51 -8.34 -7.48
CA LEU A 30 9.40 -8.15 -8.42
C LEU A 30 8.81 -9.46 -8.92
N ALA A 31 9.65 -10.42 -9.29
CA ALA A 31 9.19 -11.73 -9.73
C ALA A 31 8.40 -12.45 -8.63
N ARG A 32 8.86 -12.36 -7.37
CA ARG A 32 8.10 -12.85 -6.21
C ARG A 32 6.80 -12.08 -6.04
N ARG A 33 6.82 -10.75 -6.13
CA ARG A 33 5.63 -9.90 -5.92
C ARG A 33 4.55 -10.12 -6.97
N ARG A 34 4.90 -10.34 -8.24
CA ARG A 34 3.92 -10.60 -9.32
C ARG A 34 3.01 -11.79 -9.00
N LYS A 35 3.54 -12.83 -8.34
CA LYS A 35 2.74 -13.99 -7.92
C LYS A 35 1.68 -13.64 -6.87
N TRP A 36 1.98 -12.68 -6.01
CA TRP A 36 1.12 -12.27 -4.90
C TRP A 36 0.25 -11.05 -5.22
N GLN A 37 0.58 -10.31 -6.27
CA GLN A 37 -0.08 -9.06 -6.66
C GLN A 37 -1.57 -9.25 -6.96
N ALA A 38 -1.92 -10.32 -7.68
CA ALA A 38 -3.31 -10.64 -7.97
C ALA A 38 -4.10 -11.00 -6.69
N ILE A 39 -3.45 -11.68 -5.75
CA ILE A 39 -4.05 -12.07 -4.47
C ILE A 39 -4.25 -10.84 -3.58
N GLU A 40 -3.26 -9.94 -3.50
CA GLU A 40 -3.36 -8.67 -2.77
C GLU A 40 -4.50 -7.79 -3.32
N LEU A 41 -4.62 -7.67 -4.64
CA LEU A 41 -5.70 -6.94 -5.31
C LEU A 41 -7.07 -7.55 -5.04
N ALA A 42 -7.20 -8.88 -5.14
CA ALA A 42 -8.43 -9.58 -4.87
C ALA A 42 -8.86 -9.43 -3.39
N ALA A 43 -7.94 -9.65 -2.45
CA ALA A 43 -8.18 -9.48 -1.03
C ALA A 43 -8.58 -8.05 -0.67
N GLY A 44 -7.88 -7.05 -1.22
CA GLY A 44 -8.21 -5.64 -1.01
C GLY A 44 -9.61 -5.28 -1.54
N SER A 45 -9.99 -5.84 -2.69
CA SER A 45 -11.32 -5.62 -3.28
C SER A 45 -12.43 -6.24 -2.44
N VAL A 46 -12.23 -7.46 -1.93
CA VAL A 46 -13.20 -8.15 -1.06
C VAL A 46 -13.39 -7.38 0.24
N VAL A 47 -12.30 -6.93 0.88
CA VAL A 47 -12.37 -6.15 2.12
C VAL A 47 -13.03 -4.79 1.89
N GLY A 48 -12.73 -4.12 0.77
CA GLY A 48 -13.37 -2.85 0.40
C GLY A 48 -14.89 -3.00 0.21
N LEU A 49 -15.32 -4.05 -0.51
CA LEU A 49 -16.74 -4.35 -0.72
C LEU A 49 -17.46 -4.69 0.60
N ALA A 50 -16.82 -5.47 1.46
CA ALA A 50 -17.36 -5.78 2.79
C ALA A 50 -17.52 -4.50 3.63
N GLY A 51 -16.52 -3.61 3.63
CA GLY A 51 -16.59 -2.32 4.32
C GLY A 51 -17.72 -1.43 3.82
N LEU A 52 -17.92 -1.36 2.51
CA LEU A 52 -19.06 -0.64 1.90
C LEU A 52 -20.40 -1.25 2.30
N ALA A 53 -20.54 -2.58 2.25
CA ALA A 53 -21.76 -3.27 2.64
C ALA A 53 -22.13 -3.01 4.11
N VAL A 54 -21.14 -3.01 5.01
CA VAL A 54 -21.32 -2.65 6.42
C VAL A 54 -21.74 -1.19 6.56
N GLY A 55 -21.08 -0.27 5.86
CA GLY A 55 -21.42 1.15 5.87
C GLY A 55 -22.87 1.41 5.45
N ILE A 56 -23.30 0.82 4.33
CA ILE A 56 -24.67 0.92 3.82
C ILE A 56 -25.66 0.32 4.82
N THR A 57 -25.35 -0.84 5.40
CA THR A 57 -26.23 -1.49 6.38
C THR A 57 -26.41 -0.63 7.64
N LEU A 58 -25.37 0.06 8.09
CA LEU A 58 -25.46 1.01 9.20
C LEU A 58 -26.35 2.22 8.84
N ILE A 59 -26.20 2.78 7.64
CA ILE A 59 -27.07 3.87 7.19
C ILE A 59 -28.55 3.43 7.19
N LEU A 60 -28.83 2.22 6.75
CA LEU A 60 -30.19 1.67 6.68
C LEU A 60 -30.85 1.43 8.05
N ARG A 61 -30.08 1.39 9.15
CA ARG A 61 -30.66 1.26 10.51
C ARG A 61 -31.34 2.53 11.02
N GLY A 62 -31.02 3.70 10.43
CA GLY A 62 -31.80 4.92 10.60
C GLY A 62 -31.60 5.71 11.90
N ASP A 63 -30.86 5.20 12.88
CA ASP A 63 -30.48 5.99 14.05
C ASP A 63 -29.31 6.95 13.75
N ALA A 64 -29.27 8.10 14.43
CA ALA A 64 -28.31 9.17 14.15
C ALA A 64 -26.85 8.71 14.22
N PHE A 65 -26.53 7.82 15.18
CA PHE A 65 -25.20 7.23 15.29
C PHE A 65 -24.89 6.31 14.10
N SER A 66 -25.79 5.40 13.73
CA SER A 66 -25.55 4.49 12.60
C SER A 66 -25.50 5.20 11.25
N ILE A 67 -26.27 6.28 11.03
CA ILE A 67 -26.17 7.10 9.81
C ILE A 67 -24.79 7.76 9.72
N PHE A 68 -24.33 8.39 10.81
CA PHE A 68 -23.00 9.00 10.87
C PHE A 68 -21.90 7.96 10.65
N ALA A 69 -21.95 6.85 11.39
CA ALA A 69 -21.00 5.75 11.34
C ALA A 69 -20.91 5.14 9.94
N GLY A 70 -22.06 4.87 9.32
CA GLY A 70 -22.13 4.29 7.99
C GLY A 70 -21.64 5.23 6.90
N THR A 71 -21.97 6.52 6.99
CA THR A 71 -21.45 7.53 6.05
C THR A 71 -19.94 7.65 6.16
N ALA A 72 -19.42 7.74 7.38
CA ALA A 72 -17.98 7.83 7.62
C ALA A 72 -17.24 6.55 7.17
N ALA A 73 -17.84 5.36 7.31
CA ALA A 73 -17.29 4.12 6.79
C ALA A 73 -17.21 4.11 5.24
N CYS A 74 -18.25 4.59 4.55
CA CYS A 74 -18.26 4.70 3.10
C CYS A 74 -17.18 5.68 2.59
N VAL A 75 -17.06 6.85 3.22
CA VAL A 75 -16.01 7.83 2.90
C VAL A 75 -14.62 7.25 3.13
N PHE A 76 -14.42 6.55 4.26
CA PHE A 76 -13.17 5.89 4.57
C PHE A 76 -12.77 4.86 3.50
N VAL A 77 -13.69 4.00 3.08
CA VAL A 77 -13.44 3.04 2.00
C VAL A 77 -13.07 3.77 0.70
N ALA A 78 -13.82 4.80 0.32
CA ALA A 78 -13.53 5.58 -0.89
C ALA A 78 -12.13 6.19 -0.88
N VAL A 79 -11.71 6.76 0.26
CA VAL A 79 -10.37 7.33 0.43
C VAL A 79 -9.29 6.26 0.33
N ILE A 80 -9.46 5.10 0.96
CA ILE A 80 -8.50 3.99 0.87
C ILE A 80 -8.40 3.46 -0.57
N THR A 81 -9.54 3.32 -1.26
CA THR A 81 -9.55 2.88 -2.66
C THR A 81 -8.83 3.89 -3.56
N ALA A 82 -9.02 5.19 -3.34
CA ALA A 82 -8.33 6.26 -4.06
C ALA A 82 -6.81 6.27 -3.78
N LEU A 83 -6.40 6.09 -2.52
CA LEU A 83 -4.98 5.98 -2.16
C LEU A 83 -4.32 4.74 -2.77
N SER A 84 -5.06 3.64 -2.82
CA SER A 84 -4.61 2.38 -3.43
C SER A 84 -4.44 2.54 -4.94
N SER A 85 -5.40 3.14 -5.65
CA SER A 85 -5.30 3.35 -7.10
C SER A 85 -4.17 4.32 -7.47
N TRP A 86 -3.93 5.35 -6.64
CA TRP A 86 -2.81 6.26 -6.82
C TRP A 86 -1.44 5.55 -6.79
N ALA A 87 -1.27 4.48 -6.00
CA ALA A 87 -0.03 3.72 -5.96
C ALA A 87 0.29 3.00 -7.28
N TRP A 88 -0.71 2.74 -8.12
CA TRP A 88 -0.59 1.95 -9.36
C TRP A 88 -0.39 2.76 -10.64
N LEU A 89 -0.66 4.08 -10.62
CA LEU A 89 -0.64 4.96 -11.80
C LEU A 89 0.78 5.44 -12.22
N ALA A 90 1.83 4.64 -12.04
CA ALA A 90 3.19 5.05 -12.40
C ALA A 90 3.45 4.98 -13.93
N PRO A 91 3.97 6.06 -14.58
CA PRO A 91 4.29 6.07 -16.01
C PRO A 91 5.25 4.94 -16.41
N GLN A 92 5.10 4.41 -17.62
CA GLN A 92 6.01 3.40 -18.16
C GLN A 92 7.25 4.10 -18.77
N PRO A 93 8.48 3.72 -18.39
CA PRO A 93 9.67 4.24 -19.04
C PRO A 93 9.79 3.68 -20.46
N ARG A 94 9.98 4.57 -21.43
CA ARG A 94 10.49 4.23 -22.77
C ARG A 94 12.01 4.32 -22.70
N ALA A 95 12.69 3.19 -22.62
CA ALA A 95 14.13 3.12 -22.64
C ALA A 95 14.57 2.28 -23.85
N ASP A 96 15.44 2.86 -24.68
CA ASP A 96 15.83 2.30 -25.97
C ASP A 96 16.87 1.18 -25.83
N GLU A 97 17.69 1.20 -24.76
CA GLU A 97 18.70 0.18 -24.47
C GLU A 97 18.27 -0.82 -23.38
N ALA A 98 18.75 -2.07 -23.45
CA ALA A 98 18.31 -3.14 -22.55
C ALA A 98 18.71 -2.91 -21.08
N VAL A 99 19.89 -2.33 -20.83
CA VAL A 99 20.40 -2.05 -19.48
C VAL A 99 19.68 -0.86 -18.84
N SER A 100 19.53 0.23 -19.59
CA SER A 100 18.77 1.40 -19.12
C SER A 100 17.29 1.06 -18.88
N ARG A 101 16.71 0.15 -19.68
CA ARG A 101 15.37 -0.41 -19.45
C ARG A 101 15.27 -1.21 -18.15
N ALA A 102 16.24 -2.09 -17.86
CA ALA A 102 16.26 -2.85 -16.62
C ALA A 102 16.36 -1.94 -15.37
N LEU A 103 17.21 -0.92 -15.43
CA LEU A 103 17.37 0.06 -14.35
C LEU A 103 16.12 0.94 -14.18
N ALA A 104 15.53 1.41 -15.28
CA ALA A 104 14.30 2.20 -15.25
C ALA A 104 13.13 1.39 -14.67
N GLU A 105 13.05 0.09 -14.97
CA GLU A 105 12.03 -0.79 -14.41
C GLU A 105 12.27 -1.07 -12.92
N ALA A 106 13.53 -1.28 -12.49
CA ALA A 106 13.87 -1.40 -11.08
C ALA A 106 13.52 -0.13 -10.29
N ARG A 107 13.86 1.06 -10.81
CA ARG A 107 13.52 2.37 -10.20
C ARG A 107 12.00 2.57 -10.12
N ARG A 108 11.26 2.26 -11.18
CA ARG A 108 9.79 2.34 -11.19
C ARG A 108 9.18 1.48 -10.08
N ASN A 109 9.68 0.28 -9.89
CA ASN A 109 9.16 -0.64 -8.89
C ASN A 109 9.54 -0.27 -7.46
N ALA A 110 10.76 0.23 -7.25
CA ALA A 110 11.12 0.84 -5.97
C ALA A 110 10.23 2.04 -5.64
N ARG A 111 9.97 2.94 -6.61
CA ARG A 111 9.01 4.07 -6.47
C ARG A 111 7.59 3.60 -6.19
N ALA A 112 7.10 2.59 -6.91
CA ALA A 112 5.79 2.01 -6.64
C ALA A 112 5.72 1.40 -5.24
N GLY A 113 6.79 0.75 -4.78
CA GLY A 113 6.94 0.26 -3.41
C GLY A 113 6.86 1.37 -2.37
N VAL A 114 7.55 2.50 -2.59
CA VAL A 114 7.49 3.68 -1.72
C VAL A 114 6.09 4.30 -1.70
N ARG A 115 5.45 4.47 -2.87
CA ARG A 115 4.08 5.00 -2.97
C ARG A 115 3.06 4.11 -2.28
N HIS A 116 3.19 2.79 -2.45
CA HIS A 116 2.33 1.82 -1.78
C HIS A 116 2.53 1.82 -0.25
N ALA A 117 3.79 1.95 0.20
CA ALA A 117 4.09 2.09 1.62
C ALA A 117 3.47 3.38 2.20
N ALA A 118 3.61 4.51 1.48
CA ALA A 118 3.00 5.77 1.86
C ALA A 118 1.47 5.70 1.88
N SER A 119 0.85 5.04 0.89
CA SER A 119 -0.61 4.84 0.89
C SER A 119 -1.07 3.98 2.07
N MET A 120 -0.32 2.92 2.45
CA MET A 120 -0.63 2.13 3.63
C MET A 120 -0.50 2.93 4.93
N ILE A 121 0.53 3.77 5.06
CA ILE A 121 0.71 4.66 6.22
C ILE A 121 -0.51 5.58 6.35
N TRP A 122 -0.88 6.29 5.28
CA TRP A 122 -2.03 7.21 5.30
C TRP A 122 -3.37 6.49 5.51
N ALA A 123 -3.57 5.31 4.92
CA ALA A 123 -4.76 4.49 5.16
C ALA A 123 -4.86 4.06 6.64
N THR A 124 -3.73 3.68 7.24
CA THR A 124 -3.68 3.28 8.65
C THR A 124 -3.96 4.47 9.57
N VAL A 125 -3.35 5.64 9.31
CA VAL A 125 -3.63 6.88 10.04
C VAL A 125 -5.10 7.25 9.95
N ALA A 126 -5.68 7.22 8.74
CA ALA A 126 -7.11 7.46 8.55
C ALA A 126 -7.98 6.45 9.33
N GLY A 127 -7.57 5.18 9.39
CA GLY A 127 -8.27 4.14 10.15
C GLY A 127 -8.22 4.36 11.66
N MET A 128 -7.07 4.79 12.17
CA MET A 128 -6.91 5.16 13.58
C MET A 128 -7.77 6.37 13.94
N LEU A 129 -7.77 7.41 13.09
CA LEU A 129 -8.62 8.59 13.27
C LEU A 129 -10.11 8.25 13.21
N PHE A 130 -10.51 7.42 12.26
CA PHE A 130 -11.88 6.95 12.12
C PHE A 130 -12.34 6.17 13.35
N THR A 131 -11.56 5.19 13.81
CA THR A 131 -11.92 4.38 15.00
C THR A 131 -11.90 5.21 16.28
N ALA A 132 -11.02 6.21 16.41
CA ALA A 132 -11.04 7.17 17.52
C ALA A 132 -12.30 8.05 17.49
N ALA A 133 -12.64 8.61 16.32
CA ALA A 133 -13.87 9.40 16.14
C ALA A 133 -15.13 8.57 16.46
N MET A 134 -15.15 7.30 16.04
CA MET A 134 -16.24 6.37 16.36
C MET A 134 -16.35 6.05 17.85
N ALA A 135 -15.21 5.92 18.56
CA ALA A 135 -15.22 5.73 20.01
C ALA A 135 -15.79 6.96 20.73
N LEU A 136 -15.37 8.16 20.32
CA LEU A 136 -15.89 9.42 20.86
C LEU A 136 -17.38 9.56 20.56
N ALA A 137 -17.79 9.38 19.30
CA ALA A 137 -19.19 9.45 18.89
C ALA A 137 -20.06 8.46 19.67
N ARG A 138 -19.57 7.25 19.93
CA ARG A 138 -20.29 6.27 20.77
C ARG A 138 -20.44 6.78 22.20
N GLY A 139 -19.39 7.32 22.80
CA GLY A 139 -19.45 7.89 24.15
C GLY A 139 -20.39 9.10 24.29
N PHE A 140 -20.55 9.90 23.22
CA PHE A 140 -21.42 11.07 23.23
C PHE A 140 -22.87 10.78 22.81
N LEU A 141 -23.10 9.83 21.91
CA LEU A 141 -24.40 9.60 21.26
C LEU A 141 -25.15 8.38 21.80
N THR A 142 -24.56 7.60 22.73
CA THR A 142 -25.22 6.42 23.32
C THR A 142 -25.32 6.53 24.83
N ILE A 143 -26.47 6.14 25.38
CA ILE A 143 -26.77 6.20 26.82
C ILE A 143 -26.18 4.96 27.55
N GLU A 144 -25.94 3.85 26.83
CA GLU A 144 -25.34 2.62 27.35
C GLU A 144 -23.94 2.40 26.79
N ALA A 145 -22.93 2.85 27.54
CA ALA A 145 -21.52 2.62 27.23
C ALA A 145 -21.14 1.16 27.59
N ASN A 146 -21.28 0.23 26.63
CA ASN A 146 -20.77 -1.13 26.80
C ASN A 146 -19.23 -1.14 26.80
N LEU A 147 -18.63 -1.44 27.95
CA LEU A 147 -17.18 -1.59 28.19
C LEU A 147 -16.52 -2.51 27.16
N GLY A 148 -17.19 -3.60 26.75
CA GLY A 148 -16.67 -4.53 25.75
C GLY A 148 -16.43 -3.88 24.38
N GLY A 149 -17.24 -2.90 24.01
CA GLY A 149 -17.07 -2.15 22.75
C GLY A 149 -15.79 -1.31 22.73
N PHE A 150 -15.46 -0.67 23.86
CA PHE A 150 -14.22 0.12 23.98
C PHE A 150 -12.97 -0.76 24.02
N VAL A 151 -13.04 -1.93 24.66
CA VAL A 151 -11.93 -2.91 24.65
C VAL A 151 -11.63 -3.39 23.23
N VAL A 152 -12.67 -3.69 22.44
CA VAL A 152 -12.50 -4.08 21.03
C VAL A 152 -11.88 -2.96 20.21
N ILE A 153 -12.34 -1.71 20.37
CA ILE A 153 -11.73 -0.55 19.68
C ILE A 153 -10.26 -0.38 20.08
N GLY A 154 -9.94 -0.51 21.37
CA GLY A 154 -8.56 -0.43 21.87
C GLY A 154 -7.66 -1.51 21.25
N ALA A 155 -8.15 -2.75 21.15
CA ALA A 155 -7.40 -3.83 20.48
C ALA A 155 -7.17 -3.54 18.99
N VAL A 156 -8.16 -2.99 18.28
CA VAL A 156 -8.02 -2.56 16.88
C VAL A 156 -6.98 -1.45 16.76
N GLN A 157 -6.97 -0.46 17.66
CA GLN A 157 -5.97 0.61 17.65
C GLN A 157 -4.54 0.09 17.85
N LEU A 158 -4.33 -0.87 18.77
CA LEU A 158 -3.03 -1.51 18.97
C LEU A 158 -2.57 -2.28 17.73
N MET A 159 -3.49 -3.01 17.08
CA MET A 159 -3.21 -3.71 15.84
C MET A 159 -2.85 -2.74 14.70
N LEU A 160 -3.60 -1.65 14.55
CA LEU A 160 -3.32 -0.59 13.56
C LEU A 160 -1.97 0.08 13.83
N ALA A 161 -1.63 0.35 15.09
CA ALA A 161 -0.33 0.90 15.47
C ALA A 161 0.84 -0.05 15.12
N ALA A 162 0.68 -1.36 15.35
CA ALA A 162 1.67 -2.36 14.95
C ALA A 162 1.85 -2.40 13.42
N TRP A 163 0.74 -2.36 12.66
CA TRP A 163 0.79 -2.25 11.20
C TRP A 163 1.42 -0.94 10.72
N LEU A 164 1.16 0.18 11.39
CA LEU A 164 1.78 1.46 11.08
C LEU A 164 3.31 1.38 11.24
N ALA A 165 3.79 0.78 12.32
CA ALA A 165 5.22 0.59 12.55
C ALA A 165 5.87 -0.30 11.47
N LEU A 166 5.20 -1.39 11.08
CA LEU A 166 5.62 -2.25 9.97
C LEU A 166 5.64 -1.49 8.63
N ALA A 167 4.63 -0.67 8.36
CA ALA A 167 4.53 0.14 7.15
C ALA A 167 5.64 1.20 7.09
N PHE A 168 6.00 1.84 8.20
CA PHE A 168 7.13 2.77 8.28
C PHE A 168 8.47 2.06 8.04
N ARG A 169 8.69 0.90 8.65
CA ARG A 169 9.90 0.10 8.38
C ARG A 169 10.00 -0.30 6.91
N TYR A 170 8.88 -0.70 6.31
CA TYR A 170 8.82 -1.01 4.89
C TYR A 170 9.08 0.23 4.03
N TYR A 171 8.52 1.39 4.39
CA TYR A 171 8.77 2.66 3.71
C TYR A 171 10.26 3.03 3.72
N GLN A 172 10.91 2.99 4.90
CA GLN A 172 12.33 3.31 5.06
C GLN A 172 13.24 2.38 4.24
N THR A 173 12.95 1.07 4.23
CA THR A 173 13.74 0.12 3.43
C THR A 173 13.59 0.36 1.93
N ARG A 174 12.38 0.73 1.47
CA ARG A 174 12.11 1.04 0.06
C ARG A 174 12.70 2.38 -0.38
N SER A 175 12.66 3.40 0.48
CA SER A 175 13.29 4.70 0.18
C SER A 175 14.81 4.58 0.10
N ALA A 176 15.43 3.79 0.99
CA ALA A 176 16.86 3.51 0.94
C ALA A 176 17.26 2.74 -0.34
N ALA A 177 16.46 1.75 -0.76
CA ALA A 177 16.69 1.03 -2.00
C ALA A 177 16.55 1.95 -3.23
N LEU A 178 15.54 2.83 -3.23
CA LEU A 178 15.34 3.82 -4.29
C LEU A 178 16.54 4.76 -4.41
N ALA A 179 17.03 5.30 -3.29
CA ALA A 179 18.18 6.20 -3.28
C ALA A 179 19.44 5.53 -3.86
N ARG A 180 19.67 4.24 -3.56
CA ARG A 180 20.77 3.46 -4.15
C ARG A 180 20.62 3.30 -5.66
N LEU A 181 19.41 3.05 -6.15
CA LEU A 181 19.13 2.92 -7.59
C LEU A 181 19.24 4.26 -8.32
N ASP A 182 18.84 5.36 -7.67
CA ASP A 182 18.99 6.72 -8.20
C ASP A 182 20.48 7.11 -8.30
N ALA A 183 21.32 6.72 -7.32
CA ALA A 183 22.76 6.93 -7.37
C ALA A 183 23.45 6.15 -8.50
N ILE A 184 23.04 4.90 -8.74
CA ILE A 184 23.55 4.08 -9.86
C ILE A 184 23.15 4.68 -11.21
N ALA A 185 21.93 5.22 -11.31
CA ALA A 185 21.50 5.89 -12.53
C ALA A 185 22.30 7.17 -12.82
N GLY A 186 22.58 7.98 -11.79
CA GLY A 186 23.42 9.17 -11.96
C GLY A 186 24.83 8.83 -12.46
N ALA A 187 25.43 7.76 -11.94
CA ALA A 187 26.76 7.30 -12.37
C ALA A 187 26.80 6.70 -13.79
N LEU A 188 25.65 6.43 -14.42
CA LEU A 188 25.56 5.93 -15.80
C LEU A 188 25.24 7.05 -16.81
N GLU A 189 24.82 8.22 -16.33
CA GLU A 189 24.55 9.40 -17.15
C GLU A 189 25.79 10.33 -17.26
N GLU A 190 26.80 10.12 -16.40
CA GLU A 190 28.15 10.75 -16.45
C GLU A 190 29.12 9.96 -17.35
#